data_AF-A0AAD4DM15-F1
#
_entry.id   AF-A0AAD4DM15-F1
#
_cell.length_a   1.000
_cell.length_b   1.000
_cell.length_c   1.000
_cell.angle_alpha   90.00
_cell.angle_beta   90.00
_cell.angle_gamma   90.00
#
_symmetry.space_group_name_H-M   'P 1'
#
loop_
_entity.id
_entity.type
_entity.pdbx_description
1 polymer ?
#
loop_
_entity_poly.entity_id
_entity_poly.type
_entity_poly.pdbx_seq_one_letter_code
_entity_poly.pdbx_strand_id
1 'polypeptide(L)'
;MQRSKDAKDQNPVYNQTFCFYVRPGQDKRYVKAVDKDTLHNDKIGDTAIPLSGVFVNGKEGLKDYDLTKWYDLSTNGQLSLLLYYMAMEYNQDHVNN
;
A
#
# COMPACT_ATOMS: atom_id res chain seq x y z
N MET A 1 8.26 3.82 8.37
CA MET A 1 7.54 2.70 7.73
C MET A 1 6.19 2.58 8.43
N GLN A 2 5.07 2.56 7.70
CA GLN A 2 3.74 2.32 8.27
C GLN A 2 3.41 0.83 8.14
N ARG A 3 2.68 0.28 9.11
CA ARG A 3 2.28 -1.13 9.16
C ARG A 3 0.88 -1.26 9.73
N SER A 4 0.17 -2.32 9.34
CA SER A 4 -1.09 -2.68 9.98
C SER A 4 -0.88 -3.27 11.38
N LYS A 5 -1.99 -3.32 12.13
CA LYS A 5 -2.11 -4.21 13.29
C LYS A 5 -1.92 -5.67 12.87
N ASP A 6 -1.38 -6.45 13.79
CA ASP A 6 -1.23 -7.90 13.61
C ASP A 6 -2.63 -8.56 13.58
N ALA A 7 -2.79 -9.60 12.77
CA ALA A 7 -4.04 -10.35 12.60
C ALA A 7 -3.74 -11.85 12.60
N LYS A 8 -4.65 -12.67 13.12
CA LYS A 8 -4.49 -14.12 13.25
C LYS A 8 -5.53 -14.86 12.41
N ASP A 9 -5.41 -14.73 11.09
CA ASP A 9 -6.29 -15.37 10.12
C ASP A 9 -5.53 -15.57 8.81
N GLN A 10 -5.92 -16.56 8.01
CA GLN A 10 -5.40 -16.80 6.66
C GLN A 10 -5.91 -15.77 5.65
N ASN A 11 -7.06 -15.16 5.92
CA ASN A 11 -7.65 -14.10 5.09
C ASN A 11 -7.91 -12.83 5.94
N PRO A 12 -6.87 -12.19 6.46
CA PRO A 12 -7.02 -11.12 7.45
C PRO A 12 -7.68 -9.87 6.84
N VAL A 13 -8.72 -9.37 7.51
CA VAL A 13 -9.36 -8.09 7.17
C VAL A 13 -8.80 -6.99 8.08
N TYR A 14 -8.00 -6.09 7.51
CA TYR A 14 -7.34 -5.04 8.29
C TYR A 14 -8.17 -3.78 8.48
N ASN A 15 -8.98 -3.40 7.49
CA ASN A 15 -9.77 -2.15 7.44
C ASN A 15 -9.02 -0.92 7.97
N GLN A 16 -7.77 -0.75 7.52
CA GLN A 16 -6.87 0.31 7.98
C GLN A 16 -6.47 1.22 6.82
N THR A 17 -6.47 2.52 7.10
CA THR A 17 -6.06 3.55 6.15
C THR A 17 -4.67 4.06 6.50
N PHE A 18 -3.84 4.21 5.47
CA PHE A 18 -2.47 4.71 5.58
C PHE A 18 -2.30 5.94 4.70
N CYS A 19 -1.79 7.02 5.27
CA CYS A 19 -1.50 8.26 4.54
C CYS A 19 0.01 8.44 4.42
N PHE A 20 0.51 8.70 3.21
CA PHE A 20 1.92 8.98 2.98
C PHE A 20 2.11 10.04 1.90
N TYR A 21 3.19 10.79 2.00
CA TYR A 21 3.60 11.73 0.97
C TYR A 21 4.19 10.97 -0.22
N VAL A 22 3.80 11.41 -1.42
CA VAL A 22 4.39 10.98 -2.69
C VAL A 22 5.43 12.01 -3.09
N ARG A 23 6.66 11.57 -3.38
CA ARG A 23 7.72 12.47 -3.89
C ARG A 23 7.62 12.58 -5.42
N PRO A 24 8.07 13.70 -6.02
CA PRO A 24 8.19 13.80 -7.47
C PRO A 24 8.97 12.61 -8.06
N GLY A 25 8.44 12.03 -9.14
CA GLY A 25 9.02 10.85 -9.81
C GLY A 25 8.67 9.50 -9.19
N GLN A 26 7.96 9.45 -8.06
CA GLN A 26 7.49 8.18 -7.50
C GLN A 26 6.21 7.72 -8.20
N ASP A 27 6.27 6.57 -8.88
CA ASP A 27 5.17 6.00 -9.66
C ASP A 27 4.55 4.73 -9.03
N LYS A 28 5.15 4.23 -7.95
CA LYS A 28 4.79 2.95 -7.31
C LYS A 28 4.78 3.03 -5.79
N ARG A 29 4.03 2.11 -5.18
CA ARG A 29 4.05 1.80 -3.75
C ARG A 29 4.33 0.33 -3.53
N TYR A 30 5.42 0.03 -2.84
CA TYR A 30 5.76 -1.34 -2.44
C TYR A 30 4.98 -1.73 -1.19
N VAL A 31 4.36 -2.91 -1.22
CA VAL A 31 3.66 -3.51 -0.10
C VAL A 31 4.20 -4.91 0.12
N LYS A 32 4.38 -5.29 1.39
CA LYS A 32 4.78 -6.65 1.78
C LYS A 32 3.85 -7.18 2.85
N ALA A 33 3.52 -8.47 2.76
CA ALA A 33 2.84 -9.24 3.78
C ALA A 33 3.88 -10.09 4.54
N VAL A 34 3.77 -10.11 5.86
CA VAL A 34 4.71 -10.78 6.76
C VAL A 34 3.89 -11.47 7.83
N ASP A 35 4.15 -12.74 8.06
CA ASP A 35 3.69 -13.45 9.24
C ASP A 35 4.58 -13.07 10.42
N LYS A 36 3.96 -12.68 11.53
CA LYS A 36 4.67 -12.17 12.68
C LYS A 36 4.53 -13.16 13.83
N ASP A 37 5.27 -14.24 13.72
CA ASP A 37 5.43 -15.18 14.82
C ASP A 37 6.57 -14.77 15.76
N THR A 38 6.53 -15.29 16.99
CA THR A 38 7.34 -14.82 18.12
C THR A 38 8.84 -15.09 17.97
N LEU A 39 9.22 -15.90 16.98
CA LEU A 39 10.59 -16.37 16.78
C LEU A 39 11.21 -15.85 15.47
N HIS A 40 10.43 -15.78 14.37
CA HIS A 40 10.88 -15.25 13.08
C HIS A 40 9.74 -14.51 12.36
N ASN A 41 10.07 -13.38 11.70
CA ASN A 41 9.13 -12.68 10.83
C ASN A 41 9.21 -13.34 9.44
N ASP A 42 8.30 -14.26 9.16
CA ASP A 42 8.31 -15.00 7.90
C ASP A 42 7.68 -14.18 6.79
N LYS A 43 8.40 -14.02 5.68
CA LYS A 43 7.90 -13.28 4.52
C LYS A 43 6.84 -14.12 3.82
N ILE A 44 5.65 -13.54 3.63
CA ILE A 44 4.58 -14.19 2.86
C ILE A 44 4.70 -13.82 1.39
N GLY A 45 4.82 -12.53 1.10
CA GLY A 45 4.95 -12.06 -0.27
C GLY A 45 4.98 -10.54 -0.37
N ASP A 46 5.20 -10.06 -1.58
CA ASP A 46 5.27 -8.63 -1.87
C ASP A 46 4.71 -8.29 -3.25
N THR A 47 4.40 -7.00 -3.42
CA THR A 47 3.88 -6.46 -4.66
C THR A 47 4.22 -4.98 -4.80
N ALA A 48 4.22 -4.49 -6.05
CA ALA A 48 4.40 -3.09 -6.39
C ALA A 48 3.11 -2.53 -6.98
N ILE A 49 2.44 -1.66 -6.22
CA ILE A 49 1.19 -1.02 -6.59
C ILE A 49 1.49 0.20 -7.48
N PRO A 50 1.06 0.24 -8.75
CA PRO A 50 1.21 1.43 -9.57
C PRO A 50 0.33 2.58 -9.04
N LEU A 51 0.85 3.80 -9.07
CA LEU A 51 0.17 5.01 -8.60
C LEU A 51 -0.32 5.89 -9.76
N SER A 52 0.04 5.58 -11.00
CA SER A 52 -0.31 6.38 -12.18
C SER A 52 -1.83 6.56 -12.33
N GLY A 53 -2.62 5.51 -12.12
CA GLY A 53 -4.08 5.58 -12.24
C GLY A 53 -4.72 6.47 -11.18
N VAL A 54 -4.33 6.33 -9.91
CA VAL A 54 -4.86 7.18 -8.82
C VAL A 54 -4.43 8.64 -8.95
N PHE A 55 -3.24 8.93 -9.52
CA PHE A 55 -2.83 10.31 -9.80
C PHE A 55 -3.69 10.99 -10.86
N VAL A 56 -4.15 10.25 -11.88
CA VAL A 56 -5.01 10.79 -12.93
C VAL A 56 -6.46 10.93 -12.45
N ASN A 57 -6.95 9.92 -11.73
CA ASN A 57 -8.38 9.82 -11.40
C ASN A 57 -8.74 10.40 -10.02
N GLY A 58 -7.75 10.72 -9.19
CA GLY A 58 -7.92 11.11 -7.78
C GLY A 58 -8.29 9.95 -6.85
N LYS A 59 -8.86 8.87 -7.37
CA LYS A 59 -9.20 7.64 -6.63
C LYS A 59 -9.14 6.40 -7.51
N GLU A 60 -8.87 5.26 -6.89
CA GLU A 60 -9.12 3.93 -7.44
C GLU A 60 -9.99 3.15 -6.46
N GLY A 61 -11.03 2.48 -6.98
CA GLY A 61 -11.91 1.62 -6.19
C GLY A 61 -11.17 0.39 -5.65
N LEU A 62 -11.91 -0.47 -4.92
CA LEU A 62 -11.35 -1.71 -4.41
C LEU A 62 -10.78 -2.54 -5.56
N LYS A 63 -9.49 -2.82 -5.48
CA LYS A 63 -8.77 -3.58 -6.50
C LYS A 63 -7.84 -4.58 -5.83
N ASP A 64 -7.77 -5.74 -6.44
CA ASP A 64 -6.89 -6.81 -6.01
C ASP A 64 -5.53 -6.74 -6.67
N TYR A 65 -4.51 -7.06 -5.89
CA TYR A 65 -3.11 -7.10 -6.30
C TYR A 65 -2.52 -8.44 -5.89
N ASP A 66 -1.92 -9.14 -6.84
CA ASP A 66 -1.22 -10.38 -6.56
C ASP A 66 -0.01 -10.09 -5.66
N LEU A 67 0.05 -10.81 -4.55
CA LEU A 67 1.24 -10.88 -3.70
C LEU A 67 2.08 -12.05 -4.19
N THR A 68 3.20 -11.73 -4.82
CA THR A 68 4.13 -12.75 -5.29
C THR A 68 4.66 -13.50 -4.08
N LYS A 69 4.45 -14.81 -4.08
CA LYS A 69 4.82 -15.67 -2.97
C LYS A 69 6.32 -15.66 -2.70
N TRP A 70 6.67 -15.76 -1.42
CA TRP A 70 8.03 -16.09 -1.03
C TRP A 70 8.35 -17.57 -1.36
N TYR A 71 9.64 -17.89 -1.55
CA TYR A 71 10.14 -19.10 -2.21
C TYR A 71 9.50 -20.42 -1.74
N ASP A 72 9.27 -20.58 -0.44
CA ASP A 72 8.78 -21.84 0.15
C ASP A 72 7.25 -21.97 0.23
N LEU A 73 6.50 -20.98 -0.25
CA LEU A 73 5.05 -21.05 -0.27
C LEU A 73 4.52 -21.73 -1.54
N SER A 74 3.42 -22.46 -1.40
CA SER A 74 2.79 -23.19 -2.51
C SER A 74 2.04 -22.25 -3.46
N THR A 75 1.40 -21.20 -2.94
CA THR A 75 0.52 -20.29 -3.71
C THR A 75 0.85 -18.81 -3.47
N ASN A 76 0.49 -17.97 -4.44
CA ASN A 76 0.45 -16.52 -4.26
C ASN A 76 -0.67 -16.13 -3.29
N GLY A 77 -0.48 -14.99 -2.62
CA GLY A 77 -1.55 -14.32 -1.88
C GLY A 77 -2.19 -13.25 -2.73
N GLN A 78 -3.24 -12.62 -2.20
CA GLN A 78 -3.90 -11.48 -2.82
C GLN A 78 -4.09 -10.37 -1.77
N LEU A 79 -3.92 -9.13 -2.21
CA LEU A 79 -4.15 -7.95 -1.39
C LEU A 79 -5.18 -7.04 -2.06
N SER A 80 -6.27 -6.74 -1.37
CA SER A 80 -7.28 -5.79 -1.84
C SER A 80 -7.06 -4.41 -1.22
N LEU A 81 -6.99 -3.36 -2.05
CA LEU A 81 -6.80 -1.97 -1.60
C LEU A 81 -7.76 -1.01 -2.30
N LEU A 82 -8.12 0.07 -1.59
CA LEU A 82 -8.63 1.30 -2.18
C LEU A 82 -7.53 2.37 -2.14
N LEU A 83 -7.42 3.19 -3.19
CA LEU A 83 -6.41 4.26 -3.26
C LEU A 83 -7.10 5.62 -3.45
N TYR A 84 -6.55 6.62 -2.76
CA TYR A 84 -6.95 8.02 -2.91
C TYR A 84 -5.69 8.88 -3.06
N TYR A 85 -5.73 9.82 -3.99
CA TYR A 85 -4.70 10.83 -4.17
C TYR A 85 -5.25 12.19 -3.78
N MET A 86 -4.57 12.84 -2.84
CA MET A 86 -4.88 14.19 -2.38
C MET A 86 -3.75 15.10 -2.84
N ALA A 87 -4.02 15.98 -3.80
CA ALA A 87 -3.09 17.04 -4.13
C ALA A 87 -3.03 18.02 -2.95
N MET A 88 -1.82 18.37 -2.52
CA MET A 88 -1.67 19.53 -1.63
C MET A 88 -1.78 20.78 -2.50
N GLU A 89 -2.88 21.51 -2.35
CA GLU A 89 -2.98 22.85 -2.93
C GLU A 89 -1.95 23.75 -2.23
N TYR A 90 -1.03 24.30 -3.02
CA TYR A 90 -0.15 25.37 -2.56
C TYR A 90 -0.90 26.69 -2.77
N ASN A 91 -1.43 27.27 -1.69
CA ASN A 91 -2.03 28.60 -1.73
C ASN A 91 -0.92 29.64 -1.94
N GLN A 92 -0.91 30.26 -3.12
CA GLN A 92 0.05 31.30 -3.51
C GLN A 92 -0.49 32.70 -3.22
N ASP A 93 -1.10 32.89 -2.05
CA ASP A 93 -1.43 34.21 -1.54
C ASP A 93 -0.36 34.63 -0.53
N HIS A 94 0.19 35.83 -0.71
CA HIS A 94 1.25 36.49 0.10
C HIS A 94 2.70 36.38 -0.41
N VAL A 95 2.96 36.77 -1.66
CA VAL A 95 4.18 37.55 -1.95
C VAL A 95 3.84 38.64 -2.97
N ASN A 96 3.27 39.74 -2.48
CA ASN A 96 3.31 41.05 -3.10
C ASN A 96 3.11 42.08 -1.98
N ASN A 97 4.20 42.49 -1.35
CA ASN A 97 4.28 43.70 -0.53
C ASN A 97 5.67 44.31 -0.71
#